data_AF-A0A6A8AKH0-F1
#
_entry.id   AF-A0A6A8AKH0-F1
#
_cell.length_a   1.000
_cell.length_b   1.000
_cell.length_c   1.000
_cell.angle_alpha   90.00
_cell.angle_beta   90.00
_cell.angle_gamma   90.00
#
_symmetry.space_group_name_H-M   'P 1'
#
loop_
_entity.id
_entity.type
_entity.pdbx_description
1 polymer ?
#
loop_
_entity_poly.entity_id
_entity_poly.type
_entity_poly.pdbx_seq_one_letter_code
_entity_poly.pdbx_strand_id
1 'polypeptide(L)'
;YLDLIIAIKVVESLDEAIAHINKYGTKHSESILTADFNKALKFINEVDAAAVYWNASTRFTDGNQFGLGAEIGISTQKLHARGPMSAQQLTTTKFFILGRGHTRQ
;
A
#
# COMPACT_ATOMS: atom_id res chain seq x y z
N TYR A 1 -2.88 6.19 -20.31
CA TYR A 1 -3.32 5.27 -19.23
C TYR A 1 -4.41 4.40 -19.82
N LEU A 2 -4.46 3.10 -19.53
CA LEU A 2 -5.32 2.08 -20.21
C LEU A 2 -4.89 1.73 -21.65
N ASP A 3 -3.59 1.68 -21.91
CA ASP A 3 -3.05 1.30 -23.21
C ASP A 3 -2.16 0.06 -23.08
N LEU A 4 -1.91 -0.66 -24.18
CA LEU A 4 -1.03 -1.83 -24.24
C LEU A 4 0.43 -1.41 -24.42
N ILE A 5 0.89 -0.46 -23.59
CA ILE A 5 2.25 0.09 -23.62
C ILE A 5 2.96 -0.28 -22.30
N ILE A 6 4.18 -0.81 -22.40
CA ILE A 6 5.02 -1.15 -21.26
C ILE A 6 6.44 -0.61 -21.46
N ALA A 7 7.05 -0.10 -20.39
CA ALA A 7 8.47 0.27 -20.35
C ALA A 7 9.25 -0.81 -19.61
N ILE A 8 10.43 -1.18 -20.13
CA ILE A 8 11.30 -2.20 -19.55
C ILE A 8 12.65 -1.56 -19.26
N LYS A 9 13.13 -1.71 -18.02
CA LYS A 9 14.47 -1.30 -17.59
C LYS A 9 15.19 -2.49 -16.96
N VAL A 10 16.43 -2.71 -17.38
CA VAL A 10 17.36 -3.65 -16.70
C VAL A 10 18.01 -2.92 -15.52
N VAL A 11 18.14 -3.63 -14.40
CA VAL A 11 18.78 -3.15 -13.17
C VAL A 11 19.78 -4.21 -12.69
N GLU A 12 20.86 -3.76 -12.08
CA GLU A 12 21.99 -4.62 -11.67
C GLU A 12 21.75 -5.30 -10.31
N SER A 13 20.83 -4.78 -9.51
CA SER A 13 20.58 -5.27 -8.15
C SER A 13 19.17 -5.00 -7.63
N LEU A 14 18.82 -5.68 -6.54
CA LEU A 14 17.58 -5.43 -5.80
C LEU A 14 17.52 -3.99 -5.25
N ASP A 15 18.64 -3.49 -4.74
CA ASP A 15 18.73 -2.13 -4.22
C ASP A 15 18.46 -1.08 -5.31
N GLU A 16 18.99 -1.29 -6.52
CA GLU A 16 18.69 -0.42 -7.65
C GLU A 16 17.20 -0.50 -8.04
N ALA A 17 16.60 -1.69 -8.02
CA ALA A 17 15.17 -1.87 -8.29
C ALA A 17 14.30 -1.08 -7.30
N ILE A 18 14.58 -1.21 -6.00
CA ILE A 18 13.87 -0.51 -4.92
C ILE A 18 14.04 1.01 -5.07
N ALA A 19 15.26 1.48 -5.32
CA ALA A 19 15.53 2.91 -5.52
C ALA A 19 14.81 3.46 -6.76
N HIS A 20 14.75 2.70 -7.85
CA HIS A 20 14.03 3.07 -9.06
C HIS A 20 12.52 3.19 -8.81
N ILE A 21 11.93 2.19 -8.16
CA ILE A 21 10.49 2.17 -7.81
C ILE A 21 10.14 3.35 -6.91
N ASN A 22 10.90 3.57 -5.83
CA ASN A 22 10.62 4.66 -4.90
C ASN A 22 10.78 6.06 -5.52
N LYS A 23 11.62 6.18 -6.57
CA LYS A 23 11.84 7.45 -7.28
C LYS A 23 10.76 7.74 -8.33
N TYR A 24 10.33 6.75 -9.10
CA TYR A 24 9.48 6.96 -10.28
C TYR A 24 8.06 6.40 -10.13
N GLY A 25 7.85 5.45 -9.23
CA GLY A 25 6.54 4.88 -8.95
C GLY A 25 5.61 5.90 -8.31
N THR A 26 4.30 5.74 -8.54
CA THR A 26 3.25 6.60 -7.95
C THR A 26 2.79 6.13 -6.57
N LYS A 27 3.52 5.16 -5.98
CA LYS A 27 3.23 4.57 -4.67
C LYS A 27 1.91 3.81 -4.61
N HIS A 28 1.45 3.27 -5.73
CA HIS A 28 0.19 2.54 -5.83
C HIS A 28 0.38 1.05 -5.51
N SER A 29 0.95 0.29 -6.45
CA SER A 29 1.09 -1.16 -6.33
C SER A 29 2.42 -1.60 -6.93
N GLU A 30 3.21 -2.33 -6.17
CA GLU A 30 4.54 -2.78 -6.60
C GLU A 30 4.71 -4.26 -6.26
N SER A 31 5.41 -5.03 -7.10
CA SER A 31 5.56 -6.46 -6.91
C SER A 31 6.97 -6.93 -7.22
N ILE A 32 7.46 -7.89 -6.43
CA ILE A 32 8.69 -8.62 -6.69
C ILE A 32 8.39 -10.08 -7.02
N LEU A 33 9.05 -10.59 -8.05
CA LEU A 33 9.07 -12.03 -8.37
C LEU A 33 10.44 -12.60 -7.97
N THR A 34 10.47 -13.42 -6.92
CA THR A 34 11.71 -14.03 -6.41
C THR A 34 11.40 -15.31 -5.64
N ALA A 35 12.30 -16.29 -5.68
CA ALA A 35 12.26 -17.48 -4.82
C ALA A 35 13.00 -17.25 -3.48
N ASP A 36 13.84 -16.22 -3.41
CA ASP A 36 14.60 -15.86 -2.22
C ASP A 36 13.74 -15.05 -1.25
N PHE A 37 13.45 -15.66 -0.10
CA PHE A 37 12.64 -15.07 0.96
C PHE A 37 13.26 -13.78 1.53
N ASN A 38 14.59 -13.72 1.69
CA ASN A 38 15.23 -12.53 2.26
C ASN A 38 15.13 -11.34 1.31
N LYS A 39 15.25 -11.59 0.00
CA LYS A 39 15.02 -10.56 -1.03
C LYS A 39 13.57 -10.08 -1.05
N ALA A 40 12.60 -11.01 -0.94
CA ALA A 40 11.19 -10.66 -0.86
C ALA A 40 10.89 -9.79 0.37
N LEU A 41 11.38 -10.18 1.54
CA LEU A 41 11.17 -9.46 2.78
C LEU A 41 11.81 -8.07 2.73
N LYS A 42 13.03 -7.96 2.20
CA LYS A 42 13.70 -6.66 1.97
C LYS A 42 12.86 -5.75 1.08
N PHE A 43 12.39 -6.26 -0.05
CA PHE A 43 11.54 -5.50 -0.99
C PHE A 43 10.25 -5.01 -0.33
N ILE A 44 9.54 -5.89 0.40
CA ILE A 44 8.30 -5.54 1.11
C ILE A 44 8.51 -4.42 2.12
N ASN A 45 9.65 -4.43 2.83
CA ASN A 45 9.93 -3.44 3.86
C ASN A 45 10.41 -2.09 3.30
N GLU A 46 11.13 -2.09 2.18
CA GLU A 46 11.81 -0.90 1.66
C GLU A 46 11.04 -0.17 0.54
N VAL A 47 10.08 -0.82 -0.11
CA VAL A 47 9.25 -0.18 -1.14
C VAL A 47 8.07 0.58 -0.51
N ASP A 48 7.99 1.89 -0.76
CA ASP A 48 6.95 2.77 -0.21
C ASP A 48 5.73 2.87 -1.14
N ALA A 49 4.90 1.83 -1.16
CA ALA A 49 3.64 1.79 -1.93
C ALA A 49 2.41 1.48 -1.05
N ALA A 50 1.21 1.67 -1.60
CA ALA A 50 -0.04 1.36 -0.92
C ALA A 50 -0.27 -0.16 -0.79
N ALA A 51 0.20 -0.94 -1.77
CA ALA A 51 0.29 -2.40 -1.69
C ALA A 51 1.62 -2.89 -2.27
N VAL A 52 2.30 -3.78 -1.55
CA VAL A 52 3.55 -4.42 -1.99
C VAL A 52 3.36 -5.94 -1.99
N TYR A 53 3.70 -6.58 -3.09
CA TYR A 53 3.45 -8.00 -3.32
C TYR A 53 4.74 -8.80 -3.47
N TRP A 54 4.68 -10.06 -3.03
CA TRP A 54 5.66 -11.08 -3.36
C TRP A 54 4.98 -12.19 -4.16
N ASN A 55 5.48 -12.46 -5.36
CA ASN A 55 5.00 -13.52 -6.26
C ASN A 55 3.49 -13.44 -6.56
N ALA A 56 2.95 -12.22 -6.65
CA ALA A 56 1.55 -11.98 -7.00
C ALA A 56 1.41 -10.79 -7.96
N SER A 57 0.32 -10.78 -8.72
CA SER A 57 0.01 -9.71 -9.66
C SER A 57 -0.36 -8.41 -8.94
N THR A 58 0.07 -7.27 -9.48
CA THR A 58 -0.35 -5.94 -9.00
C THR A 58 -1.85 -5.69 -9.22
N ARG A 59 -2.51 -6.48 -10.07
CA ARG A 59 -3.97 -6.41 -10.30
C ARG A 59 -4.81 -6.72 -9.06
N PHE A 60 -4.22 -7.35 -8.04
CA PHE A 60 -4.92 -7.66 -6.80
C PHE A 60 -5.13 -6.45 -5.89
N THR A 61 -4.63 -5.25 -6.22
CA THR A 61 -4.93 -4.04 -5.45
C THR A 61 -6.34 -3.58 -5.76
N ASP A 62 -7.30 -4.15 -5.05
CA ASP A 62 -8.73 -3.95 -5.20
C ASP A 62 -9.42 -4.37 -3.89
N GLY A 63 -10.42 -3.60 -3.46
CA GLY A 63 -11.10 -3.81 -2.19
C GLY A 63 -11.82 -5.15 -2.09
N ASN A 64 -12.40 -5.66 -3.19
CA ASN A 64 -13.01 -6.98 -3.20
C ASN A 64 -11.97 -8.09 -3.10
N GLN A 65 -10.87 -7.96 -3.84
CA GLN A 65 -9.75 -8.92 -3.75
C GLN A 65 -9.11 -8.93 -2.36
N PHE A 66 -9.15 -7.80 -1.64
CA PHE A 66 -8.67 -7.69 -0.26
C PHE A 66 -9.71 -8.11 0.79
N GLY A 67 -10.91 -8.55 0.38
CA GLY A 67 -11.96 -9.00 1.30
C GLY A 67 -12.70 -7.87 2.02
N LEU A 68 -12.60 -6.63 1.52
CA LEU A 68 -13.28 -5.45 2.08
C LEU A 68 -14.72 -5.27 1.57
N GLY A 69 -15.13 -6.08 0.59
CA GLY A 69 -16.48 -6.14 0.01
C GLY A 69 -16.86 -4.97 -0.92
N ALA A 70 -16.38 -3.77 -0.66
CA ALA A 70 -16.53 -2.63 -1.58
C ALA A 70 -15.38 -1.64 -1.38
N GLU A 71 -15.09 -0.86 -2.43
CA GLU A 71 -14.17 0.26 -2.36
C GLU A 71 -14.78 1.52 -2.99
N ILE A 72 -14.44 2.69 -2.44
CA ILE A 72 -14.67 3.98 -3.09
C ILE A 72 -13.54 4.35 -4.06
N GLY A 73 -12.36 3.76 -3.84
CA GLY A 73 -11.14 3.96 -4.61
C GLY A 73 -9.91 3.57 -3.81
N ILE A 74 -8.74 3.79 -4.40
CA ILE A 74 -7.44 3.39 -3.84
C ILE A 74 -6.63 4.65 -3.52
N SER A 75 -6.29 4.83 -2.25
CA SER A 75 -5.47 5.96 -1.81
C SER A 75 -3.98 5.62 -1.82
N THR A 76 -3.17 6.48 -2.43
CA THR A 76 -1.70 6.42 -2.35
C THR A 76 -1.12 7.37 -1.30
N GLN A 77 -1.97 8.13 -0.59
CA GLN A 77 -1.54 9.06 0.45
C GLN A 77 -1.15 8.31 1.72
N LYS A 78 -0.27 8.93 2.52
CA LYS A 78 0.22 8.32 3.78
C LYS A 78 -0.67 8.56 4.99
N LEU A 79 -1.52 9.59 4.94
CA LEU A 79 -2.36 9.99 6.07
C LEU A 79 -3.77 9.43 5.91
N HIS A 80 -4.42 9.15 7.04
CA HIS A 80 -5.80 8.64 7.17
C HIS A 80 -6.02 7.24 6.62
N ALA A 81 -6.01 7.07 5.31
CA ALA A 81 -6.28 5.80 4.63
C ALA A 81 -5.33 5.61 3.45
N ARG A 82 -4.77 4.40 3.32
CA ARG A 82 -3.82 4.01 2.26
C ARG A 82 -4.17 2.62 1.75
N GLY A 83 -4.17 2.45 0.43
CA GLY A 83 -4.68 1.26 -0.24
C GLY A 83 -6.18 1.37 -0.55
N PRO A 84 -6.85 0.25 -0.87
CA PRO A 84 -8.29 0.20 -1.08
C PRO A 84 -9.06 0.74 0.13
N MET A 85 -9.94 1.72 -0.11
CA MET A 85 -10.71 2.40 0.93
C MET A 85 -12.14 1.87 0.97
N SER A 86 -12.50 1.21 2.07
CA SER A 86 -13.84 0.69 2.34
C SER A 86 -14.62 1.58 3.30
N ALA A 87 -15.79 1.14 3.75
CA ALA A 87 -16.63 1.87 4.71
C ALA A 87 -15.88 2.28 5.99
N GLN A 88 -14.94 1.46 6.47
CA GLN A 88 -14.15 1.76 7.68
C GLN A 88 -13.27 3.00 7.49
N GLN A 89 -12.68 3.17 6.30
CA GLN A 89 -11.84 4.31 5.95
C GLN A 89 -12.65 5.59 5.72
N LEU A 90 -13.99 5.54 5.74
CA LEU A 90 -14.88 6.70 5.68
C LEU A 90 -15.40 7.13 7.06
N THR A 91 -14.82 6.61 8.14
CA THR A 91 -15.15 6.98 9.52
C THR A 91 -14.06 7.84 10.15
N THR A 92 -14.38 8.49 11.28
CA THR A 92 -13.41 9.19 12.12
C THR A 92 -13.55 8.72 13.56
N THR A 93 -12.55 9.02 14.40
CA THR A 93 -12.55 8.62 15.81
C THR A 93 -12.99 9.77 16.69
N LYS A 94 -13.67 9.45 17.79
CA LYS A 94 -13.99 10.41 18.87
C LYS A 94 -13.75 9.75 20.22
N PHE A 95 -13.39 10.56 21.20
CA PHE A 95 -13.33 10.12 22.59
C PHE A 95 -14.68 10.35 23.26
N PHE A 96 -15.08 9.42 24.11
CA PHE A 96 -16.24 9.57 24.96
C PHE A 96 -15.82 9.35 26.41
N ILE A 97 -16.11 10.33 27.27
CA ILE A 97 -15.68 10.34 28.67
C ILE A 97 -16.93 10.38 29.55
N LEU A 98 -17.10 9.37 30.39
CA LEU A 98 -18.15 9.31 31.40
C LEU A 98 -17.59 9.81 32.73
N GLY A 99 -17.99 11.01 33.12
CA GLY A 99 -17.57 11.62 34.38
C GLY A 99 -18.52 11.32 35.54
N ARG A 100 -17.95 11.25 36.74
CA ARG A 100 -18.68 11.36 38.02
C ARG A 100 -17.89 12.25 38.98
N GLY A 101 -17.97 13.57 38.79
CA GLY A 101 -17.31 14.56 39.66
C GLY A 101 -15.79 14.66 39.51
N HIS A 102 -15.24 14.34 38.34
CA HIS A 102 -13.79 14.44 38.11
C HIS A 102 -13.38 15.90 37.94
N THR A 103 -12.31 16.30 38.62
CA THR A 103 -11.66 17.60 38.47
C THR A 103 -10.23 17.40 37.98
N ARG A 104 -9.68 18.40 37.28
CA ARG A 104 -8.29 18.44 36.81
C ARG A 104 -7.51 19.42 37.69
N GLN A 105 -6.32 19.03 38.14
CA GLN A 105 -5.38 19.93 38.82
C GLN A 105 -4.69 20.87 37.82
#